data_AF-A0A520HEL6-F1
#
_entry.id   AF-A0A520HEL6-F1
#
_cell.length_a   1.000
_cell.length_b   1.000
_cell.length_c   1.000
_cell.angle_alpha   90.00
_cell.angle_beta   90.00
_cell.angle_gamma   90.00
#
_symmetry.space_group_name_H-M   'P 1'
#
loop_
_entity.id
_entity.type
_entity.pdbx_description
1 polymer ?
#
loop_
_entity_poly.entity_id
_entity_poly.type
_entity_poly.pdbx_seq_one_letter_code
_entity_poly.pdbx_strand_id
1 'polypeptide(L)'
;MNAVTARIAQGVTSIAAADWEACSGTANPFVGHAFLSALEASKSVGGRSGWQALPVVVDGPDGKPAGIAPAYAKSHSQGEYVFDQGWADAWERAGGQYYPKLQIAAPFSPVPGPRLLLRDPDQAPALIAALEAVTDQSGLSSAHATFIDPDEVALFEAAGWLIRQGTQFHWKNDGYASFDDFLAVLASRKRKAIRKERAAAV
;
A
#
# COMPACT_ATOMS: atom_id res chain seq x y z
N MET A 1 30.61 7.77 3.78
CA MET A 1 29.28 7.28 3.35
C MET A 1 29.38 5.77 3.29
N ASN A 2 28.64 5.05 4.14
CA ASN A 2 28.53 3.60 4.00
C ASN A 2 27.80 3.31 2.69
N ALA A 3 28.26 2.31 1.95
CA ALA A 3 27.59 1.90 0.73
C ALA A 3 26.20 1.34 1.08
N VAL A 4 25.16 1.94 0.51
CA VAL A 4 23.78 1.45 0.60
C VAL A 4 23.54 0.57 -0.62
N THR A 5 23.13 -0.69 -0.39
CA THR A 5 22.74 -1.60 -1.47
C THR A 5 21.22 -1.63 -1.56
N ALA A 6 20.68 -1.24 -2.71
CA ALA A 6 19.26 -1.36 -3.02
C ALA A 6 19.03 -2.43 -4.09
N ARG A 7 17.94 -3.20 -3.98
CA ARG A 7 17.56 -4.24 -4.93
C ARG A 7 16.05 -4.38 -5.07
N ILE A 8 15.65 -4.91 -6.23
CA ILE A 8 14.26 -5.31 -6.50
C ILE A 8 14.16 -6.82 -6.24
N ALA A 9 13.24 -7.22 -5.37
CA ALA A 9 12.92 -8.62 -5.12
C ALA A 9 11.90 -9.17 -6.14
N GLN A 10 11.97 -10.47 -6.41
CA GLN A 10 11.03 -11.16 -7.31
C GLN A 10 9.78 -11.59 -6.56
N GLY A 11 9.02 -10.62 -6.06
CA GLY A 11 7.86 -10.83 -5.21
C GLY A 11 8.20 -10.99 -3.72
N VAL A 12 7.17 -10.94 -2.89
CA VAL A 12 7.27 -11.00 -1.43
C VAL A 12 7.82 -12.34 -0.98
N THR A 13 7.36 -13.43 -1.62
CA THR A 13 7.78 -14.81 -1.32
C THR A 13 9.27 -15.09 -1.56
N SER A 14 9.98 -14.20 -2.27
CA SER A 14 11.45 -14.31 -2.46
C SER A 14 12.26 -13.80 -1.27
N ILE A 15 11.62 -13.15 -0.29
CA ILE A 15 12.23 -12.64 0.94
C ILE A 15 11.82 -13.57 2.08
N ALA A 16 12.77 -13.93 2.95
CA ALA A 16 12.44 -14.77 4.10
C ALA A 16 11.44 -14.04 5.02
N ALA A 17 10.39 -14.74 5.46
CA ALA A 17 9.35 -14.16 6.30
C ALA A 17 9.93 -13.48 7.55
N ALA A 18 10.92 -14.08 8.21
CA ALA A 18 11.56 -13.49 9.38
C ALA A 18 12.22 -12.13 9.10
N ASP A 19 12.82 -11.95 7.92
CA ASP A 19 13.46 -10.69 7.54
C ASP A 19 12.43 -9.62 7.13
N TRP A 20 11.32 -10.04 6.50
CA TRP A 20 10.19 -9.16 6.20
C TRP A 20 9.50 -8.65 7.48
N GLU A 21 9.19 -9.56 8.40
CA GLU A 21 8.54 -9.25 9.67
C GLU A 21 9.43 -8.41 10.60
N ALA A 22 10.76 -8.56 10.49
CA ALA A 22 11.70 -7.68 11.19
C ALA A 22 11.60 -6.21 10.74
N CYS A 23 11.12 -5.96 9.52
CA CYS A 23 10.92 -4.61 8.97
C CYS A 23 9.47 -4.12 9.13
N SER A 24 8.48 -4.99 8.93
CA SER A 24 7.06 -4.62 8.95
C SER A 24 6.44 -4.60 10.35
N GLY A 25 7.02 -5.34 11.30
CA GLY A 25 6.39 -5.59 12.59
C GLY A 25 5.05 -6.32 12.45
N THR A 26 4.26 -6.32 13.52
CA THR A 26 3.00 -7.11 13.59
C THR A 26 1.74 -6.25 13.67
N ALA A 27 1.87 -4.93 13.67
CA ALA A 27 0.75 -4.02 13.92
C ALA A 27 -0.24 -3.93 12.75
N ASN A 28 0.24 -4.07 11.51
CA ASN A 28 -0.60 -3.97 10.30
C ASN A 28 -0.54 -5.27 9.48
N PRO A 29 -1.59 -6.11 9.51
CA PRO A 29 -1.58 -7.40 8.82
C PRO A 29 -1.58 -7.26 7.29
N PHE A 30 -1.99 -6.11 6.74
CA PHE A 30 -2.11 -5.91 5.30
C PHE A 30 -0.77 -5.67 4.60
N VAL A 31 0.29 -5.41 5.37
CA VAL A 31 1.67 -5.35 4.86
C VAL A 31 2.53 -6.51 5.37
N GLY A 32 1.95 -7.43 6.14
CA GLY A 32 2.64 -8.61 6.66
C GLY A 32 2.94 -9.61 5.56
N HIS A 33 4.03 -10.35 5.72
CA HIS A 33 4.52 -11.32 4.74
C HIS A 33 3.45 -12.35 4.38
N ALA A 34 2.74 -12.88 5.38
CA ALA A 34 1.73 -13.92 5.19
C ALA A 34 0.56 -13.46 4.32
N PHE A 35 0.06 -12.24 4.54
CA PHE A 35 -1.04 -11.68 3.75
C PHE A 35 -0.61 -11.43 2.31
N LEU A 36 0.51 -10.75 2.10
CA LEU A 36 0.99 -10.41 0.76
C LEU A 36 1.39 -11.66 -0.04
N SER A 37 2.02 -12.64 0.61
CA SER A 37 2.32 -13.94 0.00
C SER A 37 1.05 -14.70 -0.40
N ALA A 38 -0.02 -14.61 0.39
CA ALA A 38 -1.30 -15.23 0.03
C ALA A 38 -1.92 -14.59 -1.22
N LEU A 39 -1.74 -13.28 -1.43
CA LEU A 39 -2.18 -12.60 -2.64
C LEU A 39 -1.40 -13.07 -3.88
N GLU A 40 -0.10 -13.29 -3.77
CA GLU A 40 0.72 -13.87 -4.84
C GLU A 40 0.33 -15.33 -5.12
N ALA A 41 0.22 -16.16 -4.08
CA ALA A 41 -0.11 -17.58 -4.20
C ALA A 41 -1.51 -17.81 -4.80
N SER A 42 -2.48 -16.96 -4.44
CA SER A 42 -3.84 -16.99 -5.01
C SER A 42 -3.93 -16.39 -6.41
N LYS A 43 -2.85 -15.77 -6.93
CA LYS A 43 -2.82 -15.01 -8.19
C LYS A 43 -3.73 -13.78 -8.20
N SER A 44 -4.11 -13.29 -7.02
CA SER A 44 -4.76 -11.99 -6.86
C SER A 44 -3.78 -10.87 -7.26
N VAL A 45 -2.51 -11.05 -6.92
CA VAL A 45 -1.37 -10.30 -7.46
C VAL A 45 -0.61 -11.18 -8.44
N GLY A 46 -0.09 -10.59 -9.52
CA GLY A 46 0.66 -11.26 -10.57
C GLY A 46 -0.19 -11.59 -11.81
N GLY A 47 0.44 -12.22 -12.80
CA GLY A 47 -0.21 -12.64 -14.04
C GLY A 47 -0.91 -11.50 -14.78
N ARG A 48 -2.23 -11.59 -14.94
CA ARG A 48 -3.06 -10.62 -15.68
C ARG A 48 -3.81 -9.63 -14.80
N SER A 49 -3.54 -9.61 -13.49
CA SER A 49 -4.24 -8.73 -12.52
C SER A 49 -3.90 -7.24 -12.69
N GLY A 50 -2.87 -6.93 -13.47
CA GLY A 50 -2.28 -5.59 -13.56
C GLY A 50 -1.55 -5.17 -12.29
N TRP A 51 -1.22 -6.12 -11.41
CA TRP A 51 -0.33 -5.98 -10.27
C TRP A 51 0.88 -6.89 -10.46
N GLN A 52 2.07 -6.32 -10.64
CA GLN A 52 3.32 -7.09 -10.66
C GLN A 52 4.13 -6.74 -9.42
N ALA A 53 4.31 -7.70 -8.52
CA ALA A 53 5.08 -7.50 -7.28
C ALA A 53 6.57 -7.30 -7.60
N LEU A 54 7.11 -6.19 -7.10
CA LEU A 54 8.50 -5.78 -7.22
C LEU A 54 8.95 -5.11 -5.91
N PRO A 55 8.94 -5.81 -4.75
CA PRO A 55 9.33 -5.18 -3.50
C PRO A 55 10.73 -4.56 -3.62
N VAL A 56 10.87 -3.32 -3.17
CA VAL A 56 12.16 -2.61 -3.18
C VAL A 56 12.78 -2.75 -1.79
N VAL A 57 14.03 -3.19 -1.75
CA VAL A 57 14.73 -3.52 -0.51
C VAL A 57 16.01 -2.72 -0.43
N VAL A 58 16.27 -2.14 0.73
CA VAL A 58 17.58 -1.63 1.14
C VAL A 58 18.17 -2.62 2.14
N ASP A 59 19.33 -3.19 1.82
CA ASP A 59 20.03 -4.10 2.72
C ASP A 59 20.93 -3.31 3.70
N GLY A 60 20.95 -3.76 4.95
CA GLY A 60 21.84 -3.24 5.99
C GLY A 60 23.25 -3.84 5.91
N PRO A 61 24.17 -3.40 6.78
CA PRO A 61 25.56 -3.89 6.82
C PRO A 61 25.69 -5.40 7.09
N ASP A 62 24.65 -6.02 7.67
CA ASP A 62 24.55 -7.45 7.95
C ASP A 62 24.07 -8.27 6.73
N GLY A 63 23.84 -7.61 5.58
CA GLY A 63 23.32 -8.22 4.36
C GLY A 63 21.83 -8.58 4.45
N LYS A 64 21.14 -8.15 5.52
CA LYS A 64 19.71 -8.37 5.70
C LYS A 64 18.93 -7.10 5.38
N PRO A 65 17.64 -7.19 4.99
CA PRO A 65 16.79 -6.03 4.80
C PRO A 65 16.83 -5.09 6.02
N ALA A 66 17.16 -3.82 5.77
CA ALA A 66 17.06 -2.74 6.73
C ALA A 66 15.81 -1.89 6.46
N GLY A 67 15.36 -1.84 5.20
CA GLY A 67 14.09 -1.27 4.78
C GLY A 67 13.49 -2.04 3.61
N ILE A 68 12.16 -2.16 3.57
CA ILE A 68 11.39 -2.81 2.50
C ILE A 68 10.18 -1.93 2.14
N ALA A 69 9.96 -1.70 0.86
CA ALA A 69 8.71 -1.11 0.37
C ALA A 69 7.88 -2.19 -0.35
N PRO A 70 6.60 -2.41 0.04
CA PRO A 70 5.69 -3.29 -0.70
C PRO A 70 5.26 -2.60 -2.00
N ALA A 71 6.09 -2.76 -3.03
CA ALA A 71 5.99 -2.06 -4.30
C ALA A 71 5.52 -2.98 -5.44
N TYR A 72 4.78 -2.38 -6.38
CA TYR A 72 4.16 -3.07 -7.51
C TYR A 72 4.24 -2.22 -8.78
N ALA A 73 4.61 -2.82 -9.90
CA ALA A 73 4.35 -2.20 -11.20
C ALA A 73 2.87 -2.38 -11.55
N LYS A 74 2.19 -1.27 -11.83
CA LYS A 74 0.75 -1.22 -12.13
C LYS A 74 0.51 -0.87 -13.58
N SER A 75 -0.28 -1.68 -14.28
CA SER A 75 -0.71 -1.42 -15.66
C SER A 75 -2.09 -0.75 -15.79
N HIS A 76 -2.78 -0.55 -14.67
CA HIS A 76 -4.06 0.17 -14.55
C HIS A 76 -4.36 0.48 -13.07
N SER A 77 -5.25 1.41 -12.77
CA SER A 77 -5.56 1.80 -11.37
C SER A 77 -6.56 0.90 -10.61
N GLN A 78 -7.09 -0.15 -11.24
CA GLN A 78 -8.02 -1.05 -10.54
C GLN A 78 -7.34 -1.70 -9.32
N GLY A 79 -8.07 -1.73 -8.19
CA GLY A 79 -7.63 -2.30 -6.91
C GLY A 79 -6.81 -1.37 -6.02
N GLU A 80 -6.47 -0.15 -6.48
CA GLU A 80 -5.71 0.81 -5.69
C GLU A 80 -6.58 1.62 -4.73
N TYR A 81 -7.90 1.62 -4.93
CA TYR A 81 -8.86 2.46 -4.17
C TYR A 81 -8.55 3.97 -4.20
N VAL A 82 -7.74 4.39 -5.17
CA VAL A 82 -7.52 5.78 -5.55
C VAL A 82 -8.03 5.94 -6.98
N PHE A 83 -9.00 6.83 -7.16
CA PHE A 83 -9.58 7.12 -8.47
C PHE A 83 -8.75 8.21 -9.16
N ASP A 84 -7.77 7.80 -9.96
CA ASP A 84 -6.88 8.66 -10.73
C ASP A 84 -7.11 8.54 -12.25
N GLN A 85 -8.22 7.93 -12.68
CA GLN A 85 -8.57 7.78 -14.10
C GLN A 85 -8.59 9.13 -14.82
N GLY A 86 -9.05 10.19 -14.17
CA GLY A 86 -9.01 11.55 -14.74
C GLY A 86 -7.60 12.08 -14.99
N TRP A 87 -6.62 11.70 -14.15
CA TRP A 87 -5.21 12.05 -14.37
C TRP A 87 -4.61 11.23 -15.50
N ALA A 88 -4.89 9.93 -15.52
CA ALA A 88 -4.47 9.04 -16.60
C ALA A 88 -4.99 9.55 -17.96
N ASP A 89 -6.30 9.81 -18.07
CA ASP A 89 -6.94 10.30 -19.29
C ASP A 89 -6.34 11.63 -19.75
N ALA A 90 -6.10 12.57 -18.84
CA ALA A 90 -5.52 13.87 -19.17
C ALA A 90 -4.08 13.74 -19.68
N TRP A 91 -3.27 12.90 -19.03
CA TRP A 91 -1.88 12.66 -19.41
C TRP A 91 -1.75 11.95 -20.77
N GLU A 92 -2.57 10.93 -21.00
CA GLU A 92 -2.59 10.21 -22.28
C GLU A 92 -3.06 11.10 -23.43
N ARG A 93 -4.05 11.98 -23.20
CA ARG A 93 -4.48 12.99 -24.19
C ARG A 93 -3.39 14.02 -24.50
N ALA A 94 -2.47 14.27 -23.58
CA ALA A 94 -1.31 15.11 -23.81
C ALA A 94 -0.17 14.38 -24.56
N GLY A 95 -0.36 13.11 -24.93
CA GLY A 95 0.62 12.30 -25.65
C GLY A 95 1.58 11.51 -24.74
N GLY A 96 1.34 11.52 -23.43
CA GLY A 96 2.10 10.74 -22.47
C GLY A 96 1.62 9.29 -22.35
N GLN A 97 2.37 8.48 -21.59
CA GLN A 97 1.95 7.16 -21.15
C GLN A 97 1.81 7.18 -19.62
N TYR A 98 0.61 6.93 -19.10
CA TYR A 98 0.38 6.97 -17.65
C TYR A 98 0.75 5.65 -16.98
N TYR A 99 0.66 4.53 -17.70
CA TYR A 99 1.08 3.22 -17.23
C TYR A 99 2.24 2.67 -18.06
N PRO A 100 3.12 1.84 -17.47
CA PRO A 100 3.10 1.43 -16.07
C PRO A 100 3.59 2.51 -15.10
N LYS A 101 3.09 2.46 -13.86
CA LYS A 101 3.56 3.27 -12.73
C LYS A 101 4.01 2.38 -11.58
N LEU A 102 4.86 2.90 -10.69
CA LEU A 102 5.23 2.23 -9.44
C LEU A 102 4.20 2.55 -8.36
N GLN A 103 3.66 1.54 -7.71
CA GLN A 103 2.68 1.67 -6.65
C GLN A 103 3.20 1.01 -5.37
N ILE A 104 3.36 1.79 -4.31
CA ILE A 104 3.66 1.32 -2.96
C ILE A 104 2.34 1.30 -2.19
N ALA A 105 1.86 0.09 -1.86
CA ALA A 105 0.52 -0.09 -1.31
C ALA A 105 0.36 -1.42 -0.57
N ALA A 106 -0.70 -1.51 0.22
CA ALA A 106 -1.31 -2.80 0.57
C ALA A 106 -2.37 -3.15 -0.49
N PRO A 107 -2.15 -4.15 -1.37
CA PRO A 107 -3.03 -4.39 -2.51
C PRO A 107 -4.47 -4.68 -2.10
N PHE A 108 -5.41 -4.18 -2.91
CA PHE A 108 -6.85 -4.40 -2.75
C PHE A 108 -7.45 -3.93 -1.41
N SER A 109 -6.72 -3.12 -0.64
CA SER A 109 -7.16 -2.64 0.65
C SER A 109 -6.87 -1.13 0.79
N PRO A 110 -7.88 -0.28 1.08
CA PRO A 110 -7.67 1.14 1.33
C PRO A 110 -7.23 1.39 2.80
N VAL A 111 -6.35 0.55 3.34
CA VAL A 111 -5.98 0.56 4.75
C VAL A 111 -4.76 1.45 4.96
N PRO A 112 -4.88 2.53 5.78
CA PRO A 112 -3.73 3.32 6.20
C PRO A 112 -2.70 2.47 6.93
N GLY A 113 -1.42 2.77 6.71
CA GLY A 113 -0.32 2.13 7.41
C GLY A 113 0.99 2.24 6.65
N PRO A 114 2.04 1.58 7.13
CA PRO A 114 3.39 1.84 6.65
C PRO A 114 3.54 1.43 5.19
N ARG A 115 4.27 2.25 4.44
CA ARG A 115 4.75 2.01 3.07
C ARG A 115 6.26 1.95 3.02
N LEU A 116 6.93 2.36 4.10
CA LEU A 116 8.34 2.16 4.36
C LEU A 116 8.46 1.22 5.56
N LEU A 117 8.59 -0.08 5.30
CA LEU A 117 8.76 -1.09 6.36
C LEU A 117 10.23 -1.03 6.80
N LEU A 118 10.51 -0.47 7.97
CA LEU A 118 11.87 -0.12 8.39
C LEU A 118 12.26 -0.88 9.64
N ARG A 119 13.27 -1.73 9.54
CA ARG A 119 13.99 -2.26 10.71
C ARG A 119 14.94 -1.21 11.28
N ASP A 120 15.53 -0.41 10.40
CA ASP A 120 16.37 0.74 10.74
C ASP A 120 15.73 2.02 10.17
N PRO A 121 15.13 2.88 11.02
CA PRO A 121 14.49 4.12 10.59
C PRO A 121 15.39 5.06 9.79
N ASP A 122 16.70 5.02 10.01
CA ASP A 122 17.66 5.88 9.31
C ASP A 122 17.77 5.53 7.81
N GLN A 123 17.23 4.38 7.39
CA GLN A 123 17.20 3.96 5.98
C GLN A 123 16.00 4.50 5.19
N ALA A 124 15.08 5.25 5.82
CA ALA A 124 13.94 5.82 5.11
C ALA A 124 14.35 6.64 3.86
N PRO A 125 15.32 7.58 3.94
CA PRO A 125 15.74 8.35 2.76
C PRO A 125 16.35 7.47 1.67
N ALA A 126 17.12 6.46 2.06
CA ALA A 126 17.72 5.50 1.14
C ALA A 126 16.67 4.66 0.42
N LEU A 127 15.62 4.22 1.13
CA LEU A 127 14.53 3.44 0.55
C LEU A 127 13.68 4.29 -0.41
N ILE A 128 13.41 5.55 -0.08
CA ILE A 128 12.70 6.48 -0.99
C ILE A 128 13.54 6.74 -2.25
N ALA A 129 14.83 7.03 -2.09
CA ALA A 129 15.74 7.21 -3.23
C ALA A 129 15.82 5.94 -4.11
N ALA A 130 15.74 4.75 -3.52
CA ALA A 130 15.67 3.50 -4.27
C ALA A 130 14.36 3.38 -5.06
N LEU A 131 13.21 3.79 -4.49
CA LEU A 131 11.92 3.82 -5.20
C LEU A 131 11.95 4.77 -6.40
N GLU A 132 12.56 5.95 -6.24
CA GLU A 132 12.77 6.93 -7.32
C GLU A 132 13.67 6.34 -8.42
N ALA A 133 14.81 5.77 -8.04
CA ALA A 133 15.73 5.15 -8.98
C ALA A 133 15.09 4.00 -9.76
N VAL A 134 14.27 3.15 -9.11
CA VAL A 134 13.51 2.08 -9.77
C VAL A 134 12.54 2.65 -10.78
N THR A 135 11.86 3.75 -10.43
CA THR A 135 10.89 4.43 -11.30
C THR A 135 11.56 4.96 -12.56
N ASP A 136 12.65 5.71 -12.40
CA ASP A 136 13.39 6.31 -13.51
C ASP A 136 14.06 5.25 -14.40
N GLN A 137 14.79 4.30 -13.80
CA GLN A 137 15.56 3.30 -14.56
C GLN A 137 14.67 2.29 -15.28
N SER A 138 13.45 2.07 -14.79
CA SER A 138 12.47 1.18 -15.43
C SER A 138 11.54 1.91 -16.40
N GLY A 139 11.72 3.22 -16.59
CA GLY A 139 10.88 4.04 -17.48
C GLY A 139 9.41 4.08 -17.04
N LEU A 140 9.15 4.00 -15.73
CA LEU A 140 7.80 4.11 -15.18
C LEU A 140 7.36 5.57 -15.20
N SER A 141 6.07 5.83 -15.42
CA SER A 141 5.56 7.20 -15.55
C SER A 141 5.68 8.02 -14.26
N SER A 142 5.60 7.35 -13.11
CA SER A 142 5.44 7.94 -11.78
C SER A 142 5.54 6.87 -10.69
N ALA A 143 5.77 7.33 -9.46
CA ALA A 143 5.73 6.52 -8.24
C ALA A 143 4.68 7.07 -7.26
N HIS A 144 3.88 6.18 -6.68
CA HIS A 144 2.74 6.51 -5.85
C HIS A 144 2.78 5.69 -4.56
N ALA A 145 2.77 6.35 -3.40
CA ALA A 145 2.53 5.70 -2.11
C ALA A 145 1.11 6.04 -1.63
N THR A 146 0.24 5.04 -1.50
CA THR A 146 -1.19 5.26 -1.18
C THR A 146 -1.56 4.76 0.21
N PHE A 147 -2.37 5.55 0.91
CA PHE A 147 -2.75 5.33 2.31
C PHE A 147 -1.52 5.16 3.21
N ILE A 148 -0.55 6.07 3.06
CA ILE A 148 0.65 6.12 3.89
C ILE A 148 0.28 6.32 5.37
N ASP A 149 1.11 5.79 6.25
CA ASP A 149 1.03 6.09 7.66
C ASP A 149 1.22 7.61 7.87
N PRO A 150 0.39 8.30 8.68
CA PRO A 150 0.62 9.70 9.00
C PRO A 150 2.04 10.02 9.47
N ASP A 151 2.69 9.08 10.17
CA ASP A 151 4.04 9.26 10.69
C ASP A 151 5.12 9.20 9.58
N GLU A 152 4.80 8.63 8.41
CA GLU A 152 5.71 8.57 7.25
C GLU A 152 5.60 9.79 6.32
N VAL A 153 4.54 10.61 6.45
CA VAL A 153 4.28 11.74 5.54
C VAL A 153 5.49 12.67 5.41
N ALA A 154 6.09 13.05 6.54
CA ALA A 154 7.23 13.95 6.59
C ALA A 154 8.48 13.37 5.89
N LEU A 155 8.62 12.04 5.84
CA LEU A 155 9.74 11.37 5.15
C LEU A 155 9.61 11.55 3.63
N PHE A 156 8.40 11.37 3.09
CA PHE A 156 8.12 11.59 1.67
C PHE A 156 8.21 13.07 1.30
N GLU A 157 7.69 13.98 2.12
CA GLU A 157 7.81 15.43 1.90
C GLU A 157 9.27 15.89 1.87
N ALA A 158 10.10 15.38 2.78
CA ALA A 158 11.53 15.70 2.83
C ALA A 158 12.27 15.23 1.57
N ALA A 159 11.81 14.16 0.91
CA ALA A 159 12.31 13.68 -0.37
C ALA A 159 11.72 14.43 -1.59
N GLY A 160 10.80 15.38 -1.38
CA GLY A 160 10.19 16.17 -2.45
C GLY A 160 8.97 15.52 -3.11
N TRP A 161 8.40 14.48 -2.53
CA TRP A 161 7.16 13.87 -3.03
C TRP A 161 5.96 14.78 -2.78
N LEU A 162 5.00 14.78 -3.71
CA LEU A 162 3.78 15.58 -3.59
C LEU A 162 2.74 14.86 -2.74
N ILE A 163 2.24 15.53 -1.70
CA ILE A 163 1.19 14.99 -0.83
C ILE A 163 -0.19 15.28 -1.41
N ARG A 164 -0.92 14.21 -1.74
CA ARG A 164 -2.33 14.28 -2.13
C ARG A 164 -3.22 13.90 -0.96
N GLN A 165 -4.07 14.82 -0.55
CA GLN A 165 -5.08 14.56 0.49
C GLN A 165 -6.31 13.85 -0.09
N GLY A 166 -6.87 12.94 0.70
CA GLY A 166 -8.12 12.24 0.40
C GLY A 166 -8.96 12.08 1.66
N THR A 167 -10.27 11.82 1.49
CA THR A 167 -11.19 11.60 2.61
C THR A 167 -11.58 10.13 2.67
N GLN A 168 -11.49 9.55 3.87
CA GLN A 168 -12.01 8.23 4.18
C GLN A 168 -13.05 8.31 5.30
N PHE A 169 -14.07 7.47 5.21
CA PHE A 169 -15.05 7.29 6.28
C PHE A 169 -14.75 5.98 6.99
N HIS A 170 -14.36 6.06 8.26
CA HIS A 170 -14.13 4.88 9.08
C HIS A 170 -15.27 4.72 10.06
N TRP A 171 -15.85 3.52 10.10
CA TRP A 171 -16.73 3.14 11.20
C TRP A 171 -15.87 2.77 12.40
N LYS A 172 -16.13 3.41 13.54
CA LYS A 172 -15.50 3.07 14.82
C LYS A 172 -16.56 2.48 15.73
N ASN A 173 -16.22 1.38 16.38
CA ASN A 173 -17.08 0.84 17.44
C ASN A 173 -17.02 1.78 18.64
N ASP A 174 -18.17 2.36 19.02
CA ASP A 174 -18.30 3.25 20.18
C ASP A 174 -18.75 2.46 21.42
N GLY A 175 -18.08 1.32 21.66
CA GLY A 175 -18.38 0.44 22.80
C GLY A 175 -19.64 -0.43 22.66
N TYR A 176 -20.17 -0.61 21.45
CA TYR A 176 -21.31 -1.51 21.22
C TYR A 176 -20.90 -2.96 21.48
N ALA A 177 -21.63 -3.66 22.36
CA ALA A 177 -21.42 -5.08 22.65
C ALA A 177 -22.27 -5.98 21.74
N SER A 178 -23.34 -5.42 21.17
CA SER A 178 -24.23 -6.11 20.25
C SER A 178 -24.59 -5.27 19.03
N PHE A 179 -25.09 -5.93 17.98
CA PHE A 179 -25.64 -5.22 16.82
C PHE A 179 -26.85 -4.35 17.19
N ASP A 180 -27.65 -4.78 18.19
CA ASP A 180 -28.78 -4.00 18.65
C ASP A 180 -28.35 -2.73 19.39
N ASP A 181 -27.22 -2.75 20.09
CA ASP A 181 -26.64 -1.56 20.73
C ASP A 181 -26.27 -0.52 19.66
N PHE A 182 -25.61 -0.95 18.59
CA PHE A 182 -25.33 -0.10 17.43
C PHE A 182 -26.61 0.45 16.78
N LEU A 183 -27.65 -0.38 16.64
CA LEU A 183 -28.92 0.07 16.06
C LEU A 183 -29.70 1.03 16.97
N ALA A 184 -29.51 0.94 18.29
CA ALA A 184 -30.22 1.75 19.27
C ALA A 184 -29.87 3.24 19.15
N VAL A 185 -28.62 3.56 18.79
CA VAL A 185 -28.17 4.95 18.60
C VAL A 185 -28.64 5.58 17.29
N LEU A 186 -29.17 4.79 16.35
CA LEU A 186 -29.64 5.29 15.05
C LEU A 186 -31.07 5.83 15.13
N ALA A 187 -31.41 6.76 14.23
CA ALA A 187 -32.79 7.19 14.04
C ALA A 187 -33.70 6.01 13.64
N SER A 188 -34.95 6.02 14.13
CA SER A 188 -35.92 4.92 13.96
C SER A 188 -36.06 4.44 12.51
N ARG A 189 -36.11 5.38 11.55
CA ARG A 189 -36.16 5.05 10.11
C ARG A 189 -34.93 4.26 9.65
N LYS A 190 -33.72 4.70 10.01
CA LYS A 190 -32.46 4.05 9.61
C LYS A 190 -32.32 2.68 10.26
N ARG A 191 -32.65 2.56 11.56
CA ARG A 191 -32.70 1.28 12.28
C ARG A 191 -33.66 0.28 11.61
N LYS A 192 -34.89 0.69 11.29
CA LYS A 192 -35.88 -0.17 10.62
C LYS A 192 -35.40 -0.63 9.24
N ALA A 193 -34.79 0.27 8.46
CA ALA A 193 -34.25 -0.05 7.14
C ALA A 193 -33.11 -1.10 7.23
N ILE A 194 -32.12 -0.88 8.10
CA ILE A 194 -30.99 -1.81 8.28
C ILE A 194 -31.49 -3.19 8.73
N ARG A 195 -32.46 -3.25 9.66
CA ARG A 195 -33.05 -4.54 10.10
C ARG A 195 -33.72 -5.27 8.94
N LYS A 196 -34.48 -4.55 8.10
CA LYS A 196 -35.15 -5.13 6.94
C LYS A 196 -34.15 -5.66 5.91
N GLU A 197 -33.12 -4.88 5.59
CA GLU A 197 -32.04 -5.28 4.67
C GLU A 197 -31.31 -6.52 5.18
N ARG A 198 -30.95 -6.55 6.47
CA ARG A 198 -30.28 -7.71 7.08
C ARG A 198 -31.14 -8.97 7.04
N ALA A 199 -32.45 -8.86 7.31
CA ALA A 199 -33.36 -10.01 7.26
C ALA A 199 -33.53 -10.58 5.83
N ALA A 200 -33.33 -9.76 4.79
CA ALA A 200 -33.43 -10.19 3.40
C ALA A 200 -32.14 -10.82 2.85
N ALA A 201 -31.02 -10.68 3.55
CA ALA A 201 -29.70 -11.19 3.15
C ALA A 201 -29.40 -12.61 3.70
N VAL A 202 -30.32 -13.19 4.48
CA VAL A 202 -30.21 -14.54 5.07
C VAL A 202 -31.00 -15.53 4.23
#